data_AF-A0A0C2GUC1-F1
#
_entry.id   AF-A0A0C2GUC1-F1
#
_cell.length_a   1.000
_cell.length_b   1.000
_cell.length_c   1.000
_cell.angle_alpha   90.00
_cell.angle_beta   90.00
_cell.angle_gamma   90.00
#
_symmetry.space_group_name_H-M   'P 1'
#
loop_
_entity.id
_entity.type
_entity.pdbx_description
1 polymer ?
#
loop_
_entity_poly.entity_id
_entity_poly.type
_entity_poly.pdbx_seq_one_letter_code
_entity_poly.pdbx_strand_id
1 'polypeptide(L)' 'MTIDVPVSSTCGMRRRRVANPRGLVVDTTIILMFHPIFMTQVDKAYHIQCNYMESNREVTQALDVR' A
#
# COMPACT_ATOMS: atom_id res chain seq x y z
N MET A 1 1.58 -15.82 13.21
CA MET A 1 0.54 -14.77 13.35
C MET A 1 0.75 -13.78 12.23
N THR A 2 -0.23 -13.60 11.36
CA THR A 2 -0.21 -12.65 10.25
C THR A 2 -1.23 -11.55 10.50
N ILE A 3 -0.97 -10.33 10.04
CA ILE A 3 -1.88 -9.19 10.13
C ILE A 3 -2.32 -8.87 8.70
N ASP A 4 -3.59 -9.09 8.40
CA ASP A 4 -4.17 -8.83 7.09
C ASP A 4 -4.98 -7.54 7.13
N VAL A 5 -4.48 -6.50 6.45
CA VAL A 5 -5.15 -5.20 6.37
C VAL A 5 -5.75 -5.03 4.98
N PRO A 6 -7.08 -4.86 4.86
CA PRO A 6 -7.72 -4.64 3.58
C PRO A 6 -7.32 -3.28 2.99
N VAL A 7 -7.14 -3.24 1.67
CA VAL A 7 -6.82 -2.01 0.92
C VAL A 7 -8.07 -1.15 0.69
N SER A 8 -9.26 -1.71 0.88
CA SER A 8 -10.51 -0.94 0.95
C SER A 8 -10.49 -0.01 2.16
N SER A 9 -11.32 1.04 2.16
CA SER A 9 -11.28 2.17 3.12
C SER A 9 -11.53 1.82 4.59
N THR A 10 -11.62 0.55 4.95
CA THR A 10 -11.67 0.06 6.32
C THR A 10 -10.26 0.07 6.92
N CYS A 11 -10.08 0.53 8.17
CA CYS A 11 -8.78 0.56 8.88
C CYS A 11 -7.79 1.70 8.50
N GLY A 12 -8.28 2.81 7.93
CA GLY A 12 -7.44 4.02 7.78
C GLY A 12 -6.35 3.94 6.71
N MET A 13 -6.45 3.00 5.77
CA MET A 13 -5.56 2.87 4.63
C MET A 13 -5.55 4.15 3.77
N ARG A 14 -4.38 4.75 3.56
CA ARG A 14 -4.22 5.95 2.73
C ARG A 14 -3.79 5.57 1.32
N ARG A 15 -4.43 6.18 0.31
CA ARG A 15 -4.10 6.00 -1.11
C ARG A 15 -3.70 7.33 -1.72
N ARG A 16 -2.52 7.41 -2.32
CA ARG A 16 -1.97 8.62 -2.97
C ARG A 16 -1.49 8.28 -4.38
N ARG A 17 -1.99 9.00 -5.39
CA ARG A 17 -1.45 8.90 -6.76
C ARG A 17 -0.15 9.71 -6.83
N VAL A 18 0.87 9.15 -7.46
CA VAL A 18 2.17 9.78 -7.66
C VAL A 18 2.39 9.98 -9.15
N ALA A 19 2.86 11.16 -9.54
CA ALA A 19 3.05 11.53 -10.93
C ALA A 19 4.44 11.15 -11.48
N ASN A 20 5.45 10.99 -10.62
CA ASN A 20 6.81 10.64 -11.02
C ASN A 20 7.56 9.86 -9.93
N PRO A 21 7.88 8.56 -10.12
CA PRO A 21 7.38 7.70 -11.18
C PRO A 21 5.84 7.59 -11.10
N ARG A 22 5.19 7.52 -12.27
CA ARG A 22 3.73 7.40 -12.34
C ARG A 22 3.28 6.14 -11.60
N GLY A 23 2.33 6.27 -10.67
CA GLY A 23 1.91 5.15 -9.84
C GLY A 23 0.94 5.49 -8.72
N LEU A 24 0.73 4.52 -7.84
CA LEU A 24 -0.11 4.58 -6.65
C LEU A 24 0.72 4.16 -5.42
N VAL A 25 0.73 5.01 -4.41
CA VAL A 25 1.26 4.70 -3.09
C VAL A 25 0.09 4.36 -2.17
N VAL A 26 0.18 3.22 -1.51
CA VAL A 26 -0.76 2.79 -0.48
C VAL A 26 0.00 2.67 0.83
N ASP A 27 -0.42 3.41 1.86
CA ASP A 27 0.30 3.46 3.13
C ASP A 27 -0.63 3.44 4.35
N THR A 28 -0.15 2.84 5.43
CA THR A 28 -0.84 2.78 6.74
C THR A 28 0.17 2.67 7.87
N THR A 29 -0.26 3.00 9.09
CA THR A 29 0.55 2.86 10.31
C THR A 29 -0.10 1.85 11.23
N ILE A 30 0.61 0.76 11.52
CA ILE A 30 0.17 -0.24 12.50
C ILE A 30 0.81 0.09 13.85
N ILE A 31 -0.04 0.20 14.88
CA ILE A 31 0.41 0.44 16.25
C ILE A 31 0.21 -0.85 17.04
N LEU A 32 1.30 -1.42 17.56
CA LEU A 32 1.27 -2.56 18.48
C LEU A 32 1.24 -2.03 19.91
N MET A 33 0.05 -2.04 20.51
CA MET A 33 -0.19 -1.65 21.90
C MET A 33 -0.30 -2.89 22.77
N PHE A 34 0.46 -2.93 23.87
CA PHE A 34 0.36 -4.04 24.84
C PHE A 34 -0.68 -3.77 25.93
N HIS A 35 -1.06 -2.51 26.14
CA HIS A 35 -2.11 -2.13 27.07
C HIS A 35 -3.37 -1.67 26.29
N PRO A 36 -4.57 -2.17 26.63
CA PRO A 36 -5.77 -1.95 25.82
C PRO A 36 -6.33 -0.52 25.83
N ILE A 37 -5.91 0.33 26.78
CA ILE A 37 -6.51 1.65 27.02
C ILE A 37 -5.57 2.81 26.67
N PHE A 38 -4.26 2.64 26.80
CA PHE A 38 -3.30 3.73 26.65
C PHE A 38 -2.00 3.23 26.04
N MET A 39 -1.30 4.14 25.36
CA MET A 39 0.01 3.84 24.80
C MET A 39 1.08 3.85 25.89
N THR A 40 2.00 2.90 25.83
CA THR A 40 3.12 2.76 26.75
C THR A 40 4.45 3.00 26.04
N GLN A 41 5.54 3.17 26.78
CA GLN A 41 6.87 3.38 26.22
C GLN A 41 7.36 2.19 25.37
N VAL A 42 6.86 0.98 25.63
CA VAL A 42 7.29 -0.23 24.93
C VAL A 42 6.49 -0.52 23.65
N ASP A 43 5.40 0.21 23.43
CA ASP A 43 4.58 0.09 22.23
C ASP A 43 5.38 0.50 20.98
N LYS A 44 4.99 -0.03 19.83
CA LYS A 44 5.71 0.21 18.57
C LYS A 44 4.76 0.65 17.47
N ALA A 45 5.18 1.63 16.69
CA ALA A 45 4.48 2.09 15.49
C ALA A 45 5.31 1.73 14.25
N TYR A 46 4.66 1.06 13.29
CA TYR A 46 5.27 0.66 12.04
C TYR A 46 4.53 1.33 10.88
N HIS A 47 5.23 2.21 10.16
CA HIS A 47 4.71 2.78 8.92
C HIS A 47 5.02 1.81 7.77
N ILE A 48 3.97 1.35 7.10
CA ILE A 48 4.05 0.40 6.00
C ILE A 48 3.62 1.14 4.74
N GLN A 49 4.42 1.01 3.68
CA GLN A 49 4.18 1.66 2.40
C GLN A 49 4.41 0.69 1.25
N CYS A 50 3.40 0.57 0.38
CA CYS A 50 3.44 -0.22 -0.84
C CYS A 50 3.42 0.74 -2.05
N ASN A 51 4.44 0.65 -2.89
CA ASN A 51 4.56 1.46 -4.10
C ASN A 51 4.18 0.62 -5.33
N TYR A 52 3.10 1.00 -6.00
CA TYR A 52 2.65 0.39 -7.25
C TYR A 52 2.98 1.32 -8.42
N MET A 53 3.92 0.91 -9.27
CA MET A 53 4.29 1.67 -10.46
C MET A 53 3.34 1.36 -11.62
N GLU A 54 3.02 2.37 -12.41
CA GLU A 54 2.29 2.20 -13.67
C GLU A 54 3.20 1.48 -14.69
N SER A 55 2.72 0.36 -15.23
CA SER A 55 3.44 -0.40 -16.26
C SER A 55 2.99 0.07 -17.64
N ASN A 56 3.92 0.60 -18.43
CA ASN A 56 3.66 0.94 -19.82
C ASN A 56 3.85 -0.32 -20.68
N ARG A 57 2.78 -1.09 -20.89
CA ARG A 57 2.80 -2.22 -21.84
C ARG A 57 2.31 -1.74 -23.19
N GLU A 58 3.24 -1.54 -24.13
CA GLU A 58 2.90 -1.44 -25.54
C GLU A 58 2.51 -2.83 -26.05
N VAL A 59 1.24 -3.01 -26.40
CA VAL A 59 0.76 -4.24 -27.03
C VAL A 59 1.08 -4.14 -28.52
N THR A 60 2.23 -4.66 -28.94
CA THR A 60 2.55 -4.80 -30.37
C THR A 60 1.87 -6.06 -30.89
N GLN A 61 0.67 -5.90 -31.45
CA GLN A 61 0.02 -6.98 -32.20
C GLN A 61 0.70 -7.08 -33.57
N ALA A 62 1.54 -8.10 -33.78
CA ALA A 62 2.03 -8.45 -35.10
C ALA A 62 0.87 -9.11 -35.89
N LEU A 63 0.05 -8.28 -36.53
CA LEU A 63 -0.91 -8.75 -37.52
C LEU A 63 -0.13 -9.12 -38.79
N ASP A 64 0.20 -10.40 -38.92
CA ASP A 64 0.63 -10.98 -40.19
C ASP A 64 -0.60 -11.16 -41.08
N VAL A 65 -0.77 -10.28 -42.06
CA VAL A 65 -1.82 -10.40 -43.08
C VAL A 65 -1.14 -10.96 -44.33
N ARG A 66 -1.42 -12.23 -44.61
CA ARG A 66 -0.98 -12.95 -45.81
C ARG A 66 -1.76 -12.55 -47.05
#